data_AF-B1M2W7-F1
#
_entry.id   AF-B1M2W7-F1
#
_cell.length_a   1.000
_cell.length_b   1.000
_cell.length_c   1.000
_cell.angle_alpha   90.00
_cell.angle_beta   90.00
_cell.angle_gamma   90.00
#
_symmetry.space_group_name_H-M   'P 1'
#
loop_
_entity.id
_entity.type
_entity.pdbx_description
1 polymer ?
#
loop_
_entity_poly.entity_id
_entity_poly.type
_entity_poly.pdbx_seq_one_letter_code
_entity_poly.pdbx_strand_id
1 'polypeptide(L)'
;MKRPLTTSFSAPPPEQARPPESAPAASWRDVAPLAAALIATLEAIEAGPKAGPAMRAHRSAMRRQGEAAAALGGSEALEAVLHQVADADAARAERRLALVREAWTGLPGAGA
;
A
#
# COMPACT_ATOMS: atom_id res chain seq x y z
N MET A 1 53.15 -34.93 40.24
CA MET A 1 52.56 -33.60 40.01
C MET A 1 51.41 -33.75 39.02
N LYS A 2 50.15 -33.53 39.44
CA LYS A 2 48.97 -33.61 38.56
C LYS A 2 48.64 -32.19 38.08
N ARG A 3 48.63 -31.95 36.76
CA ARG A 3 48.12 -30.71 36.18
C ARG A 3 46.58 -30.80 36.10
N PRO A 4 45.82 -29.77 36.49
CA PRO A 4 44.38 -29.79 36.29
C PRO A 4 44.07 -29.45 34.83
N LEU A 5 43.24 -30.27 34.17
CA LEU A 5 42.56 -29.88 32.92
C LEU A 5 41.41 -28.94 33.32
N THR A 6 41.45 -27.70 32.84
CA THR A 6 40.27 -26.82 32.85
C THR A 6 39.58 -26.97 31.49
N THR A 7 38.37 -27.51 31.49
CA THR A 7 37.49 -27.53 30.32
C THR A 7 36.70 -26.22 30.34
N SER A 8 37.11 -25.25 29.52
CA SER A 8 36.32 -24.04 29.29
C SER A 8 35.06 -24.42 28.52
N PHE A 9 33.89 -24.29 29.16
CA PHE A 9 32.60 -24.32 28.47
C PHE A 9 32.44 -23.02 27.69
N SER A 10 32.68 -23.07 26.38
CA SER A 10 32.34 -21.97 25.48
C SER A 10 30.83 -21.97 25.29
N ALA A 11 30.15 -20.92 25.74
CA ALA A 11 28.74 -20.71 25.44
C ALA A 11 28.55 -20.51 23.91
N PRO A 12 27.46 -21.01 23.32
CA PRO A 12 27.14 -20.71 21.92
C PRO A 12 26.87 -19.19 21.78
N PRO A 13 27.23 -18.59 20.63
CA PRO A 13 26.94 -17.18 20.38
C PRO A 13 25.42 -16.94 20.42
N PRO A 14 24.96 -15.74 20.83
CA PRO A 14 23.54 -15.42 20.81
C PRO A 14 23.01 -15.57 19.39
N GLU A 15 22.00 -16.43 19.25
CA GLU A 15 21.26 -16.64 18.02
C GLU A 15 20.74 -15.28 17.56
N GLN A 16 21.33 -14.77 16.47
CA GLN A 16 20.89 -13.53 15.87
C GLN A 16 19.41 -13.68 15.56
N ALA A 17 18.58 -12.89 16.24
CA ALA A 17 17.15 -12.83 15.98
C ALA A 17 16.96 -12.60 14.48
N ARG A 18 16.53 -13.65 13.77
CA ARG A 18 16.14 -13.55 12.37
C ARG A 18 15.12 -12.41 12.29
N PRO A 19 15.32 -11.39 11.43
CA PRO A 19 14.26 -10.43 11.16
C PRO A 19 13.00 -11.20 10.76
N PRO A 20 11.80 -10.76 11.15
CA PRO A 20 10.58 -11.41 10.68
C PRO A 20 10.64 -11.45 9.15
N GLU A 21 10.43 -12.65 8.59
CA GLU A 21 10.35 -12.89 7.16
C GLU A 21 9.30 -11.93 6.60
N SER A 22 9.76 -10.91 5.86
CA SER A 22 8.87 -9.93 5.24
C SER A 22 7.92 -10.71 4.33
N ALA A 23 6.62 -10.60 4.57
CA ALA A 23 5.63 -11.17 3.65
C ALA A 23 5.95 -10.69 2.22
N PRO A 24 5.73 -11.54 1.20
CA PRO A 24 6.01 -11.13 -0.18
C PRO A 24 5.23 -9.86 -0.50
N ALA A 25 5.92 -8.86 -1.04
CA ALA A 25 5.31 -7.62 -1.48
C ALA A 25 4.15 -7.93 -2.44
N ALA A 26 3.01 -7.24 -2.25
CA ALA A 26 1.87 -7.39 -3.12
C ALA A 26 2.28 -7.14 -4.58
N SER A 27 2.03 -8.11 -5.46
CA SER A 27 2.38 -7.96 -6.87
C SER A 27 1.43 -6.99 -7.56
N TRP A 28 1.84 -6.45 -8.72
CA TRP A 28 0.99 -5.59 -9.53
C TRP A 28 -0.36 -6.25 -9.90
N ARG A 29 -0.42 -7.58 -9.98
CA ARG A 29 -1.65 -8.34 -10.24
C ARG A 29 -2.58 -8.36 -9.04
N ASP A 30 -2.04 -8.37 -7.84
CA ASP A 30 -2.83 -8.44 -6.61
C ASP A 30 -3.60 -7.12 -6.37
N VAL A 31 -3.00 -5.99 -6.76
CA VAL A 31 -3.64 -4.66 -6.66
C VAL A 31 -4.49 -4.28 -7.89
N ALA A 32 -4.38 -5.01 -9.01
CA ALA A 32 -5.07 -4.66 -10.26
C ALA A 32 -6.61 -4.53 -10.12
N PRO A 33 -7.32 -5.39 -9.36
CA PRO A 33 -8.75 -5.20 -9.13
C PRO A 33 -9.09 -3.91 -8.37
N LEU A 34 -8.23 -3.50 -7.43
CA LEU A 34 -8.39 -2.26 -6.68
C LEU A 34 -8.16 -1.03 -7.58
N ALA A 35 -7.13 -1.09 -8.43
CA ALA A 35 -6.87 -0.05 -9.43
C ALA A 35 -8.04 0.09 -10.42
N ALA A 36 -8.55 -1.02 -10.95
CA ALA A 36 -9.69 -1.01 -11.86
C ALA A 36 -10.96 -0.42 -11.21
N ALA A 37 -11.27 -0.81 -9.97
CA ALA A 37 -12.41 -0.26 -9.25
C ALA A 37 -12.25 1.23 -8.94
N LEU A 38 -11.02 1.68 -8.68
CA LEU A 38 -10.70 3.09 -8.45
C LEU A 38 -10.88 3.91 -9.73
N ILE A 39 -10.38 3.41 -10.87
CA ILE A 39 -10.57 4.02 -12.19
C ILE A 39 -12.07 4.17 -12.50
N ALA A 40 -12.87 3.13 -12.29
CA ALA A 40 -14.31 3.20 -12.51
C ALA A 40 -14.99 4.25 -11.62
N THR A 41 -14.52 4.44 -10.38
CA THR A 41 -15.03 5.49 -9.47
C THR A 41 -14.66 6.88 -9.97
N LEU A 42 -13.44 7.06 -10.49
CA LEU A 42 -12.96 8.31 -11.07
C LEU A 42 -13.74 8.67 -12.34
N GLU A 43 -14.02 7.70 -13.19
CA GLU A 43 -14.87 7.88 -14.39
C GLU A 43 -16.29 8.31 -14.01
N ALA A 44 -16.87 7.70 -12.97
CA ALA A 44 -18.18 8.11 -12.46
C ALA A 44 -18.17 9.55 -11.93
N ILE A 45 -17.12 9.98 -11.22
CA ILE A 45 -16.93 11.37 -10.80
C ILE A 45 -16.82 12.30 -12.01
N GLU A 46 -16.10 11.88 -13.05
CA GLU A 46 -15.88 12.66 -14.27
C GLU A 46 -17.18 12.88 -15.05
N ALA A 47 -18.02 11.86 -15.17
CA ALA A 47 -19.32 11.93 -15.83
C ALA A 47 -20.43 12.56 -14.97
N GLY A 48 -20.30 12.48 -13.65
CA GLY A 48 -21.37 12.83 -12.70
C GLY A 48 -21.33 14.27 -12.15
N PRO A 49 -22.34 14.61 -11.31
CA PRO A 49 -22.42 15.88 -10.61
C PRO A 49 -21.18 16.11 -9.72
N LYS A 50 -20.63 17.34 -9.76
CA LYS A 50 -19.39 17.69 -9.05
C LYS A 50 -19.57 17.95 -7.54
N ALA A 51 -20.81 17.92 -7.05
CA ALA A 51 -21.14 18.20 -5.66
C ALA A 51 -22.35 17.38 -5.18
N GLY A 52 -22.52 17.30 -3.87
CA GLY A 52 -23.68 16.66 -3.23
C GLY A 52 -23.43 15.24 -2.70
N PRO A 53 -24.49 14.52 -2.32
CA PRO A 53 -24.40 13.21 -1.68
C PRO A 53 -23.62 12.17 -2.51
N ALA A 54 -23.77 12.18 -3.83
CA ALA A 54 -23.04 11.29 -4.73
C ALA A 54 -21.51 11.47 -4.61
N MET A 55 -21.03 12.72 -4.58
CA MET A 55 -19.60 13.00 -4.42
C MET A 55 -19.04 12.48 -3.08
N ARG A 56 -19.83 12.57 -2.00
CA ARG A 56 -19.45 12.00 -0.69
C ARG A 56 -19.35 10.48 -0.74
N ALA A 57 -20.29 9.82 -1.43
CA ALA A 57 -20.26 8.38 -1.64
C ALA A 57 -19.02 7.94 -2.44
N HIS A 58 -18.66 8.68 -3.49
CA HIS A 58 -17.45 8.40 -4.27
C HIS A 58 -16.17 8.60 -3.45
N ARG A 59 -16.04 9.69 -2.68
CA ARG A 59 -14.90 9.85 -1.75
C ARG A 59 -14.81 8.69 -0.76
N SER A 60 -15.94 8.26 -0.22
CA SER A 60 -15.99 7.11 0.71
C SER A 60 -15.59 5.79 0.02
N ALA A 61 -15.96 5.58 -1.24
CA ALA A 61 -15.52 4.43 -2.02
C ALA A 61 -14.01 4.44 -2.27
N MET A 62 -13.47 5.58 -2.74
CA MET A 62 -12.03 5.76 -2.93
C MET A 62 -11.27 5.49 -1.63
N ARG A 63 -11.77 5.98 -0.49
CA ARG A 63 -11.17 5.72 0.83
C ARG A 63 -11.06 4.22 1.13
N ARG A 64 -12.16 3.48 0.99
CA ARG A 64 -12.18 2.02 1.24
C ARG A 64 -11.26 1.25 0.31
N GLN A 65 -11.14 1.68 -0.94
CA GLN A 65 -10.22 1.07 -1.90
C GLN A 65 -8.76 1.28 -1.48
N GLY A 66 -8.42 2.46 -0.97
CA GLY A 66 -7.10 2.73 -0.39
C GLY A 66 -6.84 1.90 0.87
N GLU A 67 -7.82 1.78 1.77
CA GLU A 67 -7.70 0.92 2.96
C GLU A 67 -7.48 -0.55 2.59
N ALA A 68 -8.19 -1.05 1.57
CA ALA A 68 -7.99 -2.40 1.06
C ALA A 68 -6.59 -2.59 0.44
N ALA A 69 -6.08 -1.61 -0.31
CA ALA A 69 -4.73 -1.66 -0.85
C ALA A 69 -3.67 -1.64 0.27
N ALA A 70 -3.85 -0.75 1.26
CA ALA A 70 -2.98 -0.67 2.42
C ALA A 70 -2.96 -1.97 3.25
N ALA A 71 -4.12 -2.63 3.39
CA ALA A 71 -4.21 -3.93 4.05
C ALA A 71 -3.51 -5.05 3.26
N LEU A 72 -3.44 -4.94 1.94
CA LEU A 72 -2.84 -5.94 1.06
C LEU A 72 -1.30 -5.86 1.06
N GLY A 73 -0.72 -4.66 1.07
CA GLY A 73 0.72 -4.49 0.97
C GLY A 73 1.24 -3.12 1.40
N GLY A 74 0.51 -2.42 2.28
CA GLY A 74 0.92 -1.14 2.83
C GLY A 74 1.15 -0.07 1.77
N SER A 75 2.20 0.73 1.96
CA SER A 75 2.56 1.84 1.06
C SER A 75 2.92 1.37 -0.35
N GLU A 76 3.58 0.22 -0.50
CA GLU A 76 3.98 -0.30 -1.83
C GLU A 76 2.75 -0.67 -2.67
N ALA A 77 1.74 -1.29 -2.05
CA ALA A 77 0.48 -1.59 -2.72
C ALA A 77 -0.27 -0.31 -3.13
N LEU A 78 -0.26 0.72 -2.27
CA LEU A 78 -0.86 2.02 -2.61
C LEU A 78 -0.13 2.69 -3.78
N GLU A 79 1.19 2.68 -3.79
CA GLU A 79 1.99 3.22 -4.90
C GLU A 79 1.74 2.46 -6.21
N ALA A 80 1.66 1.12 -6.15
CA ALA A 80 1.35 0.29 -7.31
C ALA A 80 -0.06 0.59 -7.88
N VAL A 81 -1.05 0.87 -7.03
CA VAL A 81 -2.36 1.33 -7.49
C VAL A 81 -2.26 2.71 -8.17
N LEU A 82 -1.54 3.66 -7.58
CA LEU A 82 -1.37 5.00 -8.17
C LEU A 82 -0.69 4.94 -9.54
N HIS A 83 0.32 4.06 -9.69
CA HIS A 83 0.99 3.83 -10.96
C HIS A 83 0.01 3.31 -12.02
N GLN A 84 -0.81 2.31 -11.69
CA GLN A 84 -1.82 1.78 -12.62
C GLN A 84 -2.90 2.81 -12.98
N VAL A 85 -3.30 3.67 -12.05
CA VAL A 85 -4.23 4.78 -12.35
C VAL A 85 -3.60 5.80 -13.30
N ALA A 86 -2.33 6.12 -13.13
CA ALA A 86 -1.60 7.03 -14.01
C ALA A 86 -1.42 6.45 -15.42
N ASP A 87 -1.06 5.16 -15.50
CA ASP A 87 -0.87 4.44 -16.76
C ASP A 87 -2.17 4.27 -17.56
N ALA A 88 -3.32 4.20 -16.88
CA ALA A 88 -4.61 4.02 -17.53
C ALA A 88 -5.01 5.19 -18.43
N ASP A 89 -4.64 6.42 -18.05
CA ASP A 89 -4.89 7.61 -18.87
C ASP A 89 -3.96 8.77 -18.47
N ALA A 90 -2.86 8.93 -19.23
CA ALA A 90 -1.87 9.97 -19.00
C ALA A 90 -2.45 11.40 -19.09
N ALA A 91 -3.49 11.63 -19.88
CA ALA A 91 -4.08 12.98 -20.03
C ALA A 91 -4.90 13.39 -18.81
N ARG A 92 -5.39 12.43 -18.03
CA ARG A 92 -6.19 12.67 -16.80
C ARG A 92 -5.43 12.32 -15.52
N ALA A 93 -4.24 11.72 -15.64
CA ALA A 93 -3.46 11.20 -14.52
C ALA A 93 -3.28 12.22 -13.39
N GLU A 94 -2.81 13.43 -13.67
CA GLU A 94 -2.58 14.46 -12.65
C GLU A 94 -3.86 14.76 -11.84
N ARG A 95 -4.98 14.99 -12.54
CA ARG A 95 -6.27 15.28 -11.91
C ARG A 95 -6.79 14.11 -11.09
N ARG A 96 -6.69 12.89 -11.63
CA ARG A 96 -7.13 11.65 -10.96
C ARG A 96 -6.31 11.41 -9.70
N LEU A 97 -4.98 11.51 -9.80
CA LEU A 97 -4.07 11.34 -8.67
C LEU A 97 -4.33 12.36 -7.56
N ALA A 98 -4.63 13.62 -7.91
CA ALA A 98 -4.98 14.64 -6.91
C ALA A 98 -6.23 14.25 -6.09
N LEU A 99 -7.29 13.78 -6.77
CA LEU A 99 -8.51 13.33 -6.09
C LEU A 99 -8.27 12.11 -5.20
N VAL A 100 -7.46 11.16 -5.68
CA VAL A 100 -7.11 9.95 -4.92
C VAL A 100 -6.30 10.32 -3.68
N ARG A 101 -5.25 11.16 -3.82
CA ARG A 101 -4.42 11.62 -2.69
C ARG A 101 -5.25 12.33 -1.63
N GLU A 102 -6.19 13.19 -2.04
CA GLU A 102 -7.12 13.85 -1.11
C GLU A 102 -7.93 12.81 -0.31
N ALA A 103 -8.51 11.81 -0.99
CA ALA A 103 -9.30 10.76 -0.35
C ALA A 103 -8.46 9.83 0.54
N TRP A 104 -7.18 9.68 0.25
CA TRP A 104 -6.26 8.77 0.94
C TRP A 104 -5.45 9.45 2.05
N THR A 105 -5.68 10.74 2.32
CA THR A 105 -5.04 11.46 3.44
C THR A 105 -5.02 10.63 4.72
N GLY A 106 -3.84 10.45 5.31
CA GLY A 106 -3.65 9.66 6.55
C GLY A 106 -3.56 8.14 6.36
N LEU A 107 -3.58 7.62 5.12
CA LEU A 107 -3.11 6.25 4.83
C LEU A 107 -1.57 6.22 4.78
N PRO A 108 -0.94 5.07 5.10
CA PRO A 108 0.52 4.92 4.99
C PRO A 108 0.97 5.22 3.55
N GLY A 109 1.98 6.06 3.36
CA GLY A 109 2.44 6.45 2.01
C GLY A 109 1.59 7.52 1.31
N ALA A 110 0.54 8.05 1.95
CA ALA A 110 -0.27 9.16 1.40
C ALA A 110 0.41 10.55 1.51
N GLY A 111 1.58 10.63 2.16
CA GLY A 111 2.37 11.85 2.29
C GLY A 111 3.86 11.59 2.07
N ALA A 112 4.46 12.39 1.19
CA ALA A 112 5.86 12.76 1.30
C ALA A 112 5.96 13.99 2.23
#